data_AF-A0A382UYB7-F1
#
_entry.id   AF-A0A382UYB7-F1
#
_cell.length_a   1.000
_cell.length_b   1.000
_cell.length_c   1.000
_cell.angle_alpha   90.00
_cell.angle_beta   90.00
_cell.angle_gamma   90.00
#
_symmetry.space_group_name_H-M   'P 1'
#
loop_
_entity.id
_entity.type
_entity.pdbx_description
1 polymer ?
#
loop_
_entity_poly.entity_id
_entity_poly.type
_entity_poly.pdbx_seq_one_letter_code
_entity_poly.pdbx_strand_id
1 'polypeptide(L)'
;MSEKSLIIVESPSKINSISRILGDNFDVISCVGHFKDLPEKELAVDVENDFATKFVVHPDKLDFIKSLKQKAKSAEKVYLATDPDREGEAIAFHLSQEVPNASVERVQFTEITRHGIEEGMNHPRGLDYDLVEAQKARRIIDRLVGYKISELLRRSIQKTLSNLKKSLSAGRVQSSTVKILVDRERQRMKFKDVTYFDLKSEMLTKKDEPFSAALFSLSDMKLATGKDFDSTTGELKNKKVMMLSETQAQA
;
A
#
# COMPACT_ATOMS: atom_id res chain seq x y z
N MET A 1 28.23 14.65 -33.86
CA MET A 1 28.22 14.58 -32.38
C MET A 1 27.36 13.39 -32.04
N SER A 2 27.81 12.40 -31.26
CA SER A 2 26.97 11.23 -30.96
C SER A 2 25.75 11.70 -30.16
N GLU A 3 24.56 11.33 -30.62
CA GLU A 3 23.31 11.66 -29.95
C GLU A 3 23.26 10.94 -28.60
N LYS A 4 23.18 11.69 -27.49
CA LYS A 4 23.10 11.08 -26.16
C LYS A 4 21.82 10.27 -26.05
N SER A 5 21.91 9.07 -25.47
CA SER A 5 20.69 8.31 -25.14
C SER A 5 19.95 8.95 -23.98
N LEU A 6 18.62 8.87 -23.98
CA LEU A 6 17.77 9.43 -22.93
C LEU A 6 17.32 8.33 -21.98
N ILE A 7 17.45 8.55 -20.67
CA ILE A 7 16.93 7.67 -19.62
C ILE A 7 15.84 8.42 -18.86
N ILE A 8 14.70 7.76 -18.68
CA ILE A 8 13.55 8.34 -17.96
C ILE A 8 13.29 7.51 -16.71
N VAL A 9 13.33 8.15 -15.55
CA VAL A 9 13.09 7.53 -14.23
C VAL A 9 11.85 8.11 -13.55
N GLU A 10 11.29 7.38 -12.60
CA GLU A 10 10.08 7.84 -11.91
C GLU A 10 10.34 9.03 -10.97
N SER A 11 11.43 9.00 -10.19
CA SER A 11 11.70 9.99 -9.13
C SER A 11 12.96 10.83 -9.39
N PRO A 12 12.96 12.14 -9.03
CA PRO A 12 14.14 13.00 -9.15
C PRO A 12 15.35 12.50 -8.36
N SER A 13 15.10 11.80 -7.24
CA SER A 13 16.14 11.27 -6.36
C SER A 13 17.08 10.28 -7.06
N LYS A 14 16.64 9.62 -8.14
CA LYS A 14 17.43 8.63 -8.88
C LYS A 14 18.36 9.27 -9.92
N ILE A 15 18.09 10.51 -10.34
CA ILE A 15 18.81 11.17 -11.44
C ILE A 15 20.31 11.25 -11.14
N ASN A 16 20.69 11.87 -10.02
CA ASN A 16 22.10 12.13 -9.71
C ASN A 16 22.92 10.82 -9.60
N SER A 17 22.36 9.79 -8.99
CA SER A 17 23.03 8.50 -8.83
C SER A 17 23.23 7.79 -10.17
N ILE A 18 22.21 7.75 -11.01
CA ILE A 18 22.27 7.09 -12.32
C ILE A 18 23.18 7.87 -13.28
N SER A 19 23.07 9.19 -13.34
CA SER A 19 23.96 10.04 -14.15
C SER A 19 25.43 9.89 -13.75
N ARG A 20 25.72 9.79 -12.45
CA ARG A 20 27.09 9.57 -11.96
C ARG A 20 27.66 8.21 -12.38
N ILE A 21 26.81 7.19 -12.49
CA ILE A 21 27.23 5.82 -12.82
C ILE A 21 27.41 5.66 -14.33
N LEU A 22 26.48 6.19 -15.14
CA LEU A 22 26.47 6.03 -16.60
C LEU A 22 27.29 7.08 -17.36
N GLY A 23 27.63 8.20 -16.71
CA GLY A 23 28.46 9.25 -17.27
C GLY A 23 27.76 10.08 -18.35
N ASP A 24 28.56 10.82 -19.12
CA ASP A 24 28.06 11.88 -20.02
C ASP A 24 27.37 11.36 -21.29
N ASN A 25 27.37 10.05 -21.54
CA ASN A 25 26.73 9.44 -22.71
C ASN A 25 25.20 9.39 -22.59
N PHE A 26 24.66 9.62 -21.39
CA PHE A 26 23.23 9.56 -21.11
C PHE A 26 22.71 10.87 -20.54
N ASP A 27 21.57 11.31 -21.04
CA ASP A 27 20.75 12.35 -20.41
C ASP A 27 19.69 11.67 -19.55
N VAL A 28 19.57 12.06 -18.28
CA VAL A 28 18.66 11.40 -17.33
C VAL A 28 17.61 12.41 -16.86
N ILE A 29 16.33 12.10 -17.09
CA ILE A 29 15.20 12.94 -16.67
C ILE A 29 14.22 12.15 -15.81
N SER A 30 13.36 12.85 -15.06
CA SER A 30 12.33 12.23 -14.24
C SER A 30 10.92 12.71 -14.61
N CYS A 31 9.94 11.81 -14.63
CA CYS A 31 8.52 12.14 -14.80
C CYS A 31 7.83 12.59 -13.50
N VAL A 32 8.50 12.40 -12.35
CA VAL A 32 8.03 12.76 -11.01
C VAL A 32 6.67 12.08 -10.74
N GLY A 33 6.67 10.75 -10.83
CA GLY A 33 5.49 9.90 -10.68
C GLY A 33 4.60 9.84 -11.93
N HIS A 34 3.33 9.54 -11.72
CA HIS A 34 2.30 9.52 -12.78
C HIS A 34 2.12 10.92 -13.39
N PHE A 35 2.11 10.97 -14.72
CA PHE A 35 1.87 12.20 -15.48
C PHE A 35 0.59 12.14 -16.32
N LYS A 36 -0.01 10.96 -16.43
CA LYS A 36 -1.33 10.72 -17.02
C LYS A 36 -2.21 10.03 -16.00
N ASP A 37 -3.49 10.38 -16.01
CA ASP A 37 -4.50 9.73 -15.20
C ASP A 37 -5.87 9.86 -15.88
N LEU A 38 -6.86 9.15 -15.37
CA LEU A 38 -8.25 9.34 -15.73
C LEU A 38 -8.71 10.75 -15.27
N PRO A 39 -9.42 11.52 -16.11
CA PRO A 39 -9.99 12.82 -15.79
C PRO A 39 -10.65 12.88 -14.41
N GLU A 40 -10.43 13.98 -13.67
CA GLU A 40 -10.91 14.10 -12.28
C GLU A 40 -12.43 14.26 -12.16
N LYS A 41 -13.06 14.92 -13.14
CA LYS A 41 -14.46 15.36 -13.04
C LYS A 41 -15.47 14.41 -13.65
N GLU A 42 -15.03 13.39 -14.36
CA GLU A 42 -15.88 12.43 -15.07
C GLU A 42 -15.45 11.00 -14.75
N LEU A 43 -16.34 10.03 -14.97
CA LEU A 43 -16.04 8.63 -14.69
C LEU A 43 -14.85 8.14 -15.55
N ALA A 44 -14.82 8.53 -16.84
CA ALA A 44 -13.79 8.19 -17.82
C ALA A 44 -13.53 6.68 -17.99
N VAL A 45 -14.53 5.86 -17.64
CA VAL A 45 -14.56 4.41 -17.85
C VAL A 45 -15.87 4.08 -18.54
N ASP A 46 -15.80 3.55 -19.76
CA ASP A 46 -16.95 3.11 -20.52
C ASP A 46 -17.25 1.63 -20.22
N VAL A 47 -18.22 1.40 -19.33
CA VAL A 47 -18.57 0.05 -18.86
C VAL A 47 -19.25 -0.78 -19.95
N GLU A 48 -19.83 -0.15 -20.97
CA GLU A 48 -20.53 -0.84 -22.06
C GLU A 48 -19.57 -1.24 -23.20
N ASN A 49 -18.42 -0.56 -23.32
CA ASN A 49 -17.43 -0.80 -24.36
C ASN A 49 -16.11 -1.33 -23.79
N ASP A 50 -16.15 -2.52 -23.19
CA ASP A 50 -14.99 -3.26 -22.66
C ASP A 50 -14.10 -2.43 -21.70
N PHE A 51 -14.75 -1.64 -20.84
CA PHE A 51 -14.09 -0.75 -19.89
C PHE A 51 -13.10 0.23 -20.54
N ALA A 52 -13.36 0.66 -21.78
CA ALA A 52 -12.50 1.62 -22.47
C ALA A 52 -12.29 2.88 -21.62
N THR A 53 -11.01 3.27 -21.48
CA THR A 53 -10.59 4.37 -20.62
C THR A 53 -9.95 5.49 -21.41
N LYS A 54 -10.21 6.73 -21.02
CA LYS A 54 -9.53 7.91 -21.54
C LYS A 54 -8.58 8.48 -20.50
N PHE A 55 -7.29 8.35 -20.74
CA PHE A 55 -6.25 8.99 -19.93
C PHE A 55 -5.96 10.40 -20.46
N VAL A 56 -5.73 11.35 -19.56
CA VAL A 56 -5.34 12.72 -19.86
C VAL A 56 -4.05 13.07 -19.14
N VAL A 57 -3.24 13.93 -19.74
CA VAL A 57 -2.02 14.45 -19.10
C VAL A 57 -2.42 15.41 -18.00
N HIS A 58 -1.80 15.30 -16.82
CA HIS A 58 -2.03 16.26 -15.74
C HIS A 58 -1.55 17.66 -16.16
N PRO A 59 -2.33 18.74 -15.87
CA PRO A 59 -1.99 20.09 -16.31
C PRO A 59 -0.61 20.58 -15.84
N ASP A 60 -0.17 20.16 -14.65
CA ASP A 60 1.14 20.48 -14.06
C ASP A 60 2.30 19.72 -14.71
N LYS A 61 2.02 18.74 -15.58
CA LYS A 61 3.02 17.90 -16.27
C LYS A 61 3.18 18.23 -17.75
N LEU A 62 2.51 19.27 -18.24
CA LEU A 62 2.59 19.67 -19.65
C LEU A 62 4.02 20.07 -20.06
N ASP A 63 4.77 20.75 -19.19
CA ASP A 63 6.14 21.15 -19.49
C ASP A 63 7.11 19.96 -19.47
N PHE A 64 6.86 18.97 -18.61
CA PHE A 64 7.56 17.69 -18.67
C PHE A 64 7.34 17.01 -20.02
N ILE A 65 6.10 16.92 -20.52
CA ILE A 65 5.81 16.31 -21.83
C ILE A 65 6.50 17.05 -22.98
N LYS A 66 6.52 18.38 -22.96
CA LYS A 66 7.25 19.17 -23.96
C LYS A 66 8.74 18.84 -23.94
N SER A 67 9.35 18.83 -22.75
CA SER A 67 10.76 18.51 -22.56
C SER A 67 11.11 17.07 -22.97
N LEU A 68 10.26 16.11 -22.60
CA LEU A 68 10.35 14.70 -23.00
C LEU A 68 10.38 14.57 -24.53
N LYS A 69 9.39 15.15 -25.21
CA LYS A 69 9.29 15.11 -26.68
C LYS A 69 10.48 15.78 -27.36
N GLN A 70 11.00 16.87 -26.80
CA GLN A 70 12.16 17.55 -27.33
C GLN A 70 13.43 16.69 -27.20
N LYS A 71 13.72 16.20 -25.99
CA LYS A 71 14.91 15.37 -25.73
C LYS A 71 14.87 14.04 -26.47
N ALA A 72 13.70 13.41 -26.55
CA ALA A 72 13.53 12.14 -27.23
C ALA A 72 13.76 12.24 -28.75
N LYS A 73 13.42 13.38 -29.39
CA LYS A 73 13.69 13.60 -30.82
C LYS A 73 15.17 13.67 -31.17
N SER A 74 16.01 14.09 -30.22
CA SER A 74 17.46 14.23 -30.40
C SER A 74 18.26 13.07 -29.82
N ALA A 75 17.58 12.06 -29.27
CA ALA A 75 18.21 10.92 -28.62
C ALA A 75 18.28 9.73 -29.57
N GLU A 76 19.42 9.04 -29.59
CA GLU A 76 19.59 7.82 -30.38
C GLU A 76 18.63 6.71 -29.90
N LYS A 77 18.51 6.56 -28.58
CA LYS A 77 17.62 5.62 -27.90
C LYS A 77 16.98 6.25 -26.68
N VAL A 78 15.78 5.78 -26.33
CA VAL A 78 15.07 6.14 -25.10
C VAL A 78 14.89 4.92 -24.23
N TYR A 79 15.46 4.96 -23.02
CA TYR A 79 15.33 3.92 -22.01
C TYR A 79 14.33 4.33 -20.93
N LEU A 80 13.34 3.47 -20.70
CA LEU A 80 12.35 3.62 -19.64
C LEU A 80 12.83 2.84 -18.41
N ALA A 81 13.29 3.56 -17.40
CA ALA A 81 13.90 3.05 -16.18
C ALA A 81 13.00 3.29 -14.95
N THR A 82 11.70 3.00 -15.09
CA THR A 82 10.74 3.04 -13.98
C THR A 82 10.87 1.82 -13.09
N ASP A 83 10.25 1.85 -11.91
CA ASP A 83 10.37 0.76 -10.94
C ASP A 83 9.84 -0.58 -11.46
N PRO A 84 10.39 -1.71 -10.98
CA PRO A 84 10.05 -3.05 -11.49
C PRO A 84 8.75 -3.59 -10.89
N ASP A 85 7.69 -2.78 -10.89
CA ASP A 85 6.35 -3.16 -10.47
C ASP A 85 5.30 -2.75 -11.51
N ARG A 86 4.03 -3.09 -11.25
CA ARG A 86 2.93 -2.75 -12.17
C ARG A 86 2.70 -1.23 -12.34
N GLU A 87 3.00 -0.42 -11.32
CA GLU A 87 2.84 1.04 -11.41
C GLU A 87 3.93 1.62 -12.31
N GLY A 88 5.18 1.20 -12.09
CA GLY A 88 6.30 1.55 -12.94
C GLY A 88 6.09 1.09 -14.38
N GLU A 89 5.52 -0.10 -14.61
CA GLU A 89 5.21 -0.58 -15.96
C GLU A 89 4.12 0.25 -16.65
N ALA A 90 3.07 0.66 -15.93
CA ALA A 90 2.04 1.56 -16.45
C ALA A 90 2.59 2.95 -16.78
N ILE A 91 3.49 3.49 -15.95
CA ILE A 91 4.19 4.76 -16.25
C ILE A 91 5.04 4.60 -17.50
N ALA A 92 5.81 3.51 -17.62
CA ALA A 92 6.61 3.23 -18.82
C ALA A 92 5.74 3.12 -20.07
N PHE A 93 4.61 2.40 -19.99
CA PHE A 93 3.65 2.34 -21.09
C PHE A 93 3.17 3.74 -21.48
N HIS A 94 2.74 4.57 -20.54
CA HIS A 94 2.31 5.93 -20.84
C HIS A 94 3.43 6.79 -21.43
N LEU A 95 4.67 6.68 -20.95
CA LEU A 95 5.84 7.39 -21.50
C LEU A 95 6.09 6.98 -22.94
N SER A 96 6.02 5.68 -23.26
CA SER A 96 6.23 5.17 -24.63
C SER A 96 5.27 5.79 -25.64
N GLN A 97 4.03 6.08 -25.23
CA GLN A 97 3.01 6.71 -26.09
C GLN A 97 3.31 8.19 -26.38
N GLU A 98 4.17 8.83 -25.59
CA GLU A 98 4.52 10.25 -25.74
C GLU A 98 5.87 10.47 -26.43
N VAL A 99 6.66 9.41 -26.65
CA VAL A 99 7.98 9.47 -27.28
C VAL A 99 7.84 9.34 -28.81
N PRO A 100 8.19 10.39 -29.59
CA PRO A 100 8.08 10.35 -31.05
C PRO A 100 9.37 9.80 -31.69
N ASN A 101 9.22 8.89 -32.65
CA ASN A 101 10.28 8.51 -33.62
C ASN A 101 11.61 7.99 -33.05
N ALA A 102 11.62 7.46 -31.82
CA ALA A 102 12.82 6.87 -31.21
C ALA A 102 12.56 5.40 -30.84
N SER A 103 13.62 4.58 -30.84
CA SER A 103 13.56 3.23 -30.29
C SER A 103 13.41 3.33 -28.77
N VAL A 104 12.29 2.81 -28.26
CA VAL A 104 11.98 2.80 -26.82
C VAL A 104 12.27 1.42 -26.26
N GLU A 105 13.14 1.35 -25.25
CA GLU A 105 13.50 0.12 -24.56
C GLU A 105 13.18 0.24 -23.06
N ARG A 106 12.69 -0.85 -22.46
CA ARG A 106 12.41 -0.93 -21.03
C ARG A 106 13.62 -1.53 -20.33
N VAL A 107 14.17 -0.84 -19.34
CA VAL A 107 15.28 -1.33 -18.49
C VAL A 107 14.84 -1.33 -17.04
N GLN A 108 15.26 -2.33 -16.28
CA GLN A 108 14.91 -2.45 -14.87
C GLN A 108 16.18 -2.38 -14.02
N PHE A 109 16.16 -1.50 -13.02
CA PHE A 109 17.20 -1.43 -12.02
C PHE A 109 16.65 -2.01 -10.72
N THR A 110 17.07 -3.22 -10.37
CA THR A 110 16.72 -3.88 -9.10
C THR A 110 17.32 -3.13 -7.91
N GLU A 111 18.50 -2.54 -8.12
CA GLU A 111 19.20 -1.69 -7.16
C GLU A 111 19.92 -0.53 -7.86
N ILE A 112 20.11 0.58 -7.15
CA ILE A 112 20.81 1.77 -7.65
C ILE A 112 22.30 1.69 -7.30
N THR A 113 22.95 0.62 -7.78
CA THR A 113 24.41 0.41 -7.70
C THR A 113 25.00 0.43 -9.11
N ARG A 114 26.33 0.52 -9.23
CA ARG A 114 26.99 0.42 -10.54
C ARG A 114 26.64 -0.89 -11.23
N HIS A 115 26.71 -1.99 -10.49
CA HIS A 115 26.42 -3.33 -11.01
C HIS A 115 24.97 -3.47 -11.46
N GLY A 116 24.00 -3.10 -10.61
CA GLY A 116 22.57 -3.24 -10.96
C GLY A 116 22.14 -2.36 -12.13
N ILE A 117 22.75 -1.18 -12.29
CA ILE A 117 22.48 -0.32 -13.44
C ILE A 117 23.11 -0.89 -14.71
N GLU A 118 24.38 -1.31 -14.67
CA GLU A 118 25.05 -1.93 -15.82
C GLU A 118 24.31 -3.19 -16.27
N GLU A 119 23.90 -4.04 -15.32
CA GLU A 119 23.09 -5.23 -15.60
C GLU A 119 21.78 -4.88 -16.29
N GLY A 120 21.03 -3.90 -15.76
CA GLY A 120 19.76 -3.46 -16.35
C GLY A 120 19.94 -2.87 -17.76
N MET A 121 21.02 -2.12 -17.99
CA MET A 121 21.33 -1.56 -19.31
C MET A 121 21.79 -2.62 -20.33
N ASN A 122 22.36 -3.73 -19.87
CA ASN A 122 22.76 -4.86 -20.73
C ASN A 122 21.59 -5.81 -21.08
N HIS A 123 20.46 -5.69 -20.37
CA HIS A 123 19.27 -6.53 -20.59
C HIS A 123 18.00 -5.71 -20.86
N PRO A 124 17.96 -4.88 -21.91
CA PRO A 124 16.74 -4.19 -22.30
C PRO A 124 15.67 -5.20 -22.73
N ARG A 125 14.42 -4.89 -22.39
CA ARG A 125 13.23 -5.68 -22.78
C ARG A 125 12.13 -4.81 -23.38
N GLY A 126 11.12 -5.45 -23.93
CA GLY A 126 9.84 -4.80 -24.26
C GLY A 126 9.00 -4.57 -23.01
N LEU A 127 7.93 -3.77 -23.14
CA LEU A 127 6.95 -3.58 -22.08
C LEU A 127 6.19 -4.88 -21.77
N ASP A 128 5.91 -5.10 -20.49
CA ASP A 128 5.07 -6.19 -20.01
C ASP A 128 3.61 -5.71 -20.00
N TYR A 129 2.85 -6.12 -21.01
CA TYR A 129 1.45 -5.70 -21.16
C TYR A 129 0.52 -6.32 -20.11
N ASP A 130 0.86 -7.47 -19.53
CA ASP A 130 0.06 -8.07 -18.46
C ASP A 130 0.14 -7.21 -17.18
N LEU A 131 1.33 -6.69 -16.86
CA LEU A 131 1.50 -5.74 -15.75
C LEU A 131 0.78 -4.41 -16.01
N VAL A 132 0.82 -3.91 -17.25
CA VAL A 132 0.09 -2.69 -17.65
C VAL A 132 -1.41 -2.90 -17.48
N GLU A 133 -1.97 -3.98 -18.02
CA GLU A 133 -3.40 -4.26 -17.91
C GLU A 133 -3.82 -4.56 -16.46
N ALA A 134 -2.96 -5.18 -15.65
CA ALA A 134 -3.21 -5.37 -14.22
C ALA A 134 -3.31 -4.02 -13.47
N GLN A 135 -2.46 -3.05 -13.79
CA GLN A 135 -2.53 -1.70 -13.22
C GLN A 135 -3.79 -0.96 -13.69
N LYS A 136 -4.09 -1.03 -14.98
CA LYS A 136 -5.28 -0.42 -15.59
C LYS A 136 -6.57 -0.99 -15.00
N ALA A 137 -6.67 -2.31 -14.85
CA ALA A 137 -7.80 -2.97 -14.21
C ALA A 137 -7.99 -2.50 -12.76
N ARG A 138 -6.90 -2.40 -11.99
CA ARG A 138 -6.94 -1.82 -10.64
C ARG A 138 -7.46 -0.38 -10.65
N ARG A 139 -6.97 0.45 -11.58
CA ARG A 139 -7.39 1.87 -11.71
C ARG A 139 -8.88 1.98 -12.05
N ILE A 140 -9.37 1.15 -12.96
CA ILE A 140 -10.78 1.06 -13.35
C ILE A 140 -11.66 0.67 -12.15
N ILE A 141 -11.30 -0.40 -11.43
CA ILE A 141 -12.07 -0.87 -10.27
C ILE A 141 -12.15 0.23 -9.20
N ASP A 142 -11.02 0.86 -8.89
CA ASP A 142 -10.96 1.90 -7.87
C ASP A 142 -11.76 3.15 -8.32
N ARG A 143 -11.78 3.48 -9.62
CA ARG A 143 -12.60 4.55 -10.20
C ARG A 143 -14.10 4.24 -10.12
N LEU A 144 -14.53 3.05 -10.49
CA LEU A 144 -15.93 2.64 -10.45
C LEU A 144 -16.49 2.65 -9.03
N VAL A 145 -15.74 2.10 -8.07
CA VAL A 145 -16.14 2.10 -6.65
C VAL A 145 -16.10 3.52 -6.09
N GLY A 146 -15.00 4.23 -6.30
CA GLY A 146 -14.79 5.56 -5.73
C GLY A 146 -15.84 6.56 -6.20
N TYR A 147 -16.09 6.63 -7.51
CA TYR A 147 -17.01 7.62 -8.07
C TYR A 147 -18.47 7.32 -7.70
N LYS A 148 -18.94 6.09 -7.95
CA LYS A 148 -20.36 5.73 -7.72
C LYS A 148 -20.72 5.70 -6.23
N ILE A 149 -19.87 5.12 -5.38
CA ILE A 149 -20.20 4.98 -3.95
C ILE A 149 -20.00 6.29 -3.19
N SER A 150 -18.98 7.11 -3.51
CA SER A 150 -18.80 8.40 -2.83
C SER A 150 -19.97 9.34 -3.09
N GLU A 151 -20.54 9.33 -4.30
CA GLU A 151 -21.74 10.10 -4.61
C GLU A 151 -22.93 9.66 -3.73
N LEU A 152 -23.14 8.36 -3.58
CA LEU A 152 -24.17 7.80 -2.70
C LEU A 152 -23.95 8.22 -1.23
N LEU A 153 -22.72 8.13 -0.72
CA LEU A 153 -22.38 8.52 0.65
C LEU A 153 -22.65 10.01 0.90
N ARG A 154 -22.31 10.87 -0.06
CA ARG A 154 -22.57 12.30 0.02
C ARG A 154 -24.06 12.60 0.04
N ARG A 155 -24.86 11.90 -0.78
CA ARG A 155 -26.32 12.09 -0.85
C ARG A 155 -27.04 11.57 0.40
N SER A 156 -26.60 10.44 0.97
CA SER A 156 -27.32 9.73 2.04
C SER A 156 -26.83 10.03 3.46
N ILE A 157 -25.51 10.09 3.69
CA ILE A 157 -24.93 10.14 5.04
C ILE A 157 -24.40 11.53 5.37
N GLN A 158 -23.75 12.20 4.41
CA GLN A 158 -23.12 13.50 4.71
C GLN A 158 -24.14 14.58 5.11
N LYS A 159 -25.37 14.52 4.58
CA LYS A 159 -26.46 15.43 4.97
C LYS A 159 -26.90 15.24 6.43
N THR A 160 -26.80 14.02 6.95
CA THR A 160 -27.20 13.66 8.32
C THR A 160 -26.09 13.96 9.33
N LEU A 161 -24.84 14.05 8.88
CA LEU A 161 -23.67 14.37 9.71
C LEU A 161 -23.27 15.84 9.54
N SER A 162 -24.08 16.75 10.07
CA SER A 162 -23.88 18.22 9.98
C SER A 162 -22.54 18.73 10.51
N ASN A 163 -21.85 17.95 11.36
CA ASN A 163 -20.57 18.31 11.96
C ASN A 163 -19.34 17.91 11.12
N LEU A 164 -19.52 17.19 10.00
CA LEU A 164 -18.43 16.72 9.15
C LEU A 164 -18.06 17.78 8.10
N LYS A 165 -16.99 18.54 8.39
CA LYS A 165 -16.44 19.57 7.48
C LYS A 165 -15.79 18.99 6.20
N LYS A 166 -15.54 17.68 6.14
CA LYS A 166 -14.87 17.00 5.01
C LYS A 166 -15.85 16.13 4.23
N SER A 167 -15.71 16.11 2.90
CA SER A 167 -16.44 15.19 2.03
C SER A 167 -16.10 13.74 2.34
N LEU A 168 -17.12 12.90 2.48
CA LEU A 168 -16.93 11.46 2.63
C LEU A 168 -16.45 10.86 1.30
N SER A 169 -15.47 9.98 1.38
CA SER A 169 -14.99 9.18 0.25
C SER A 169 -15.23 7.70 0.51
N ALA A 170 -15.53 6.98 -0.56
CA ALA A 170 -15.52 5.53 -0.60
C ALA A 170 -14.30 5.06 -1.37
N GLY A 171 -13.69 3.99 -0.90
CA GLY A 171 -12.60 3.34 -1.60
C GLY A 171 -12.59 1.88 -1.23
N ARG A 172 -12.43 0.99 -2.22
CA ARG A 172 -12.47 -0.46 -2.02
C ARG A 172 -11.54 -0.91 -0.88
N VAL A 173 -10.30 -0.40 -0.86
CA VAL A 173 -9.32 -0.68 0.19
C VAL A 173 -9.59 0.14 1.46
N GLN A 174 -9.80 1.45 1.33
CA GLN A 174 -10.02 2.36 2.46
C GLN A 174 -11.22 1.93 3.33
N SER A 175 -12.37 1.65 2.72
CA SER A 175 -13.60 1.26 3.42
C SER A 175 -13.43 -0.09 4.13
N SER A 176 -12.69 -1.03 3.53
CA SER A 176 -12.34 -2.31 4.16
C SER A 176 -11.45 -2.11 5.38
N THR A 177 -10.43 -1.25 5.28
CA THR A 177 -9.57 -0.91 6.43
C THR A 177 -10.34 -0.24 7.55
N VAL A 178 -11.22 0.72 7.23
CA VAL A 178 -12.11 1.35 8.22
C VAL A 178 -13.01 0.31 8.89
N LYS A 179 -13.53 -0.67 8.13
CA LYS A 179 -14.33 -1.76 8.70
C LYS A 179 -13.55 -2.56 9.74
N ILE A 180 -12.29 -2.90 9.50
CA ILE A 180 -11.45 -3.63 10.46
C ILE A 180 -11.35 -2.87 11.79
N LEU A 181 -11.15 -1.55 11.73
CA LEU A 181 -11.09 -0.70 12.93
C LEU A 181 -12.44 -0.65 13.66
N VAL A 182 -13.53 -0.45 12.92
CA VAL A 182 -14.89 -0.40 13.47
C VAL A 182 -15.29 -1.73 14.09
N ASP A 183 -14.96 -2.86 13.46
CA ASP A 183 -15.25 -4.19 14.00
C ASP A 183 -14.48 -4.43 15.30
N ARG A 184 -13.21 -4.01 15.37
CA ARG A 184 -12.42 -4.06 16.61
C ARG A 184 -13.03 -3.21 17.71
N GLU A 185 -13.48 -2.01 17.39
CA GLU A 185 -14.12 -1.14 18.39
C GLU A 185 -15.45 -1.72 18.86
N ARG A 186 -16.25 -2.30 17.96
CA ARG A 186 -17.48 -3.02 18.32
C ARG A 186 -17.20 -4.23 19.22
N GLN A 187 -16.08 -4.92 19.03
CA GLN A 187 -15.64 -5.99 19.94
C GLN A 187 -15.34 -5.42 21.32
N ARG A 188 -14.61 -4.29 21.42
CA ARG A 188 -14.31 -3.60 22.68
C ARG A 188 -15.57 -3.12 23.40
N MET A 189 -16.51 -2.52 22.67
CA MET A 189 -17.78 -2.05 23.24
C MET A 189 -18.65 -3.19 23.80
N LYS A 190 -18.55 -4.39 23.23
CA LYS A 190 -19.25 -5.59 23.72
C LYS A 190 -18.48 -6.34 24.79
N PHE A 191 -17.21 -5.97 25.03
CA PHE A 191 -16.36 -6.66 25.98
C PHE A 191 -16.95 -6.54 27.39
N LYS A 192 -17.00 -7.66 28.11
CA LYS A 192 -17.38 -7.70 29.52
C LYS A 192 -16.16 -8.01 30.36
N ASP A 193 -15.80 -7.05 31.21
CA ASP A 193 -14.72 -7.22 32.18
C ASP A 193 -15.14 -8.26 33.23
N VAL A 194 -14.22 -9.16 33.56
CA VAL A 194 -14.41 -10.18 34.59
C VAL A 194 -13.23 -10.13 35.53
N THR A 195 -13.51 -10.04 36.82
CA THR A 195 -12.50 -10.13 37.88
C THR A 195 -12.26 -11.59 38.23
N TYR A 196 -11.01 -12.04 38.16
CA TYR A 196 -10.56 -13.34 38.63
C TYR A 196 -9.24 -13.14 39.37
N PHE A 197 -8.92 -14.08 40.26
CA PHE A 197 -7.75 -13.99 41.11
C PHE A 197 -6.74 -15.10 40.76
N ASP A 198 -5.46 -14.76 40.90
CA ASP A 198 -4.35 -15.70 40.92
C ASP A 198 -3.51 -15.45 42.18
N LEU A 199 -2.46 -16.26 42.38
CA LEU A 199 -1.47 -16.03 43.42
C LEU A 199 -0.10 -15.99 42.80
N LYS A 200 0.68 -14.96 43.13
CA LYS A 200 2.09 -14.82 42.79
C LYS A 200 2.93 -14.90 44.06
N SER A 201 3.97 -15.72 44.04
CA SER A 201 4.91 -15.91 45.15
C SER A 201 6.33 -15.55 44.71
N GLU A 202 7.05 -14.83 45.54
CA GLU A 202 8.50 -14.68 45.42
C GLU A 202 9.16 -15.81 46.21
N MET A 203 10.01 -16.59 45.54
CA MET A 203 10.62 -17.80 46.07
C MET A 203 12.14 -17.74 45.94
N LEU A 204 12.83 -18.56 46.71
CA LEU A 204 14.28 -18.72 46.63
C LEU A 204 14.62 -20.13 46.14
N THR A 205 15.65 -20.24 45.30
CA THR A 205 16.24 -21.54 44.98
C THR A 205 17.00 -22.10 46.20
N LYS A 206 17.46 -23.36 46.13
CA LYS A 206 18.37 -23.92 47.15
C LYS A 206 19.69 -23.16 47.31
N LYS A 207 20.00 -22.21 46.42
CA LYS A 207 21.17 -21.35 46.44
C LYS A 207 20.84 -19.89 46.80
N ASP A 208 19.66 -19.64 47.37
CA ASP A 208 19.18 -18.30 47.73
C ASP A 208 19.03 -17.32 46.54
N GLU A 209 18.84 -17.85 45.33
CA GLU A 209 18.56 -17.02 44.15
C GLU A 209 17.05 -16.73 44.06
N PRO A 210 16.61 -15.46 43.94
CA PRO A 210 15.19 -15.10 43.87
C PRO A 210 14.58 -15.41 42.51
N PHE A 211 13.35 -15.94 42.52
CA PHE A 211 12.51 -16.08 41.34
C PHE A 211 11.03 -15.98 41.70
N SER A 212 10.21 -15.53 40.74
CA SER A 212 8.77 -15.50 40.92
C SER A 212 8.09 -16.77 40.39
N ALA A 213 7.10 -17.26 41.11
CA ALA A 213 6.19 -18.32 40.68
C ALA A 213 4.74 -17.83 40.73
N ALA A 214 3.91 -18.28 39.77
CA ALA A 214 2.48 -18.03 39.78
C ALA A 214 1.74 -19.37 39.95
N LEU A 215 0.69 -19.37 40.78
CA LEU A 215 -0.17 -20.53 40.95
C LEU A 215 -0.87 -20.84 39.62
N PHE A 216 -0.74 -22.08 39.14
CA PHE A 216 -1.33 -22.51 37.86
C PHE A 216 -2.48 -23.52 38.04
N SER A 217 -2.53 -24.23 39.17
CA SER A 217 -3.58 -25.21 39.48
C SER A 217 -3.77 -25.38 40.98
N LEU A 218 -5.00 -25.70 41.39
CA LEU A 218 -5.37 -26.05 42.76
C LEU A 218 -6.22 -27.32 42.75
N SER A 219 -5.89 -28.29 43.60
CA SER A 219 -6.60 -29.59 43.69
C SER A 219 -6.80 -30.26 42.33
N ASP A 220 -5.70 -30.35 41.55
CA ASP A 220 -5.65 -30.90 40.18
C ASP A 220 -6.51 -30.20 39.12
N MET A 221 -7.11 -29.05 39.45
CA MET A 221 -7.81 -28.19 38.49
C MET A 221 -6.97 -26.97 38.14
N LYS A 222 -6.82 -26.69 36.84
CA LYS A 222 -6.16 -25.48 36.36
C LYS A 222 -6.97 -24.24 36.74
N LEU A 223 -6.27 -23.15 37.05
CA LEU A 223 -6.93 -21.88 37.29
C LEU A 223 -7.43 -21.24 35.99
N ALA A 224 -8.58 -20.60 36.06
CA ALA A 224 -9.15 -19.85 34.96
C ALA A 224 -8.29 -18.62 34.65
N THR A 225 -8.06 -18.37 33.37
CA THR A 225 -7.37 -17.19 32.85
C THR A 225 -8.33 -16.40 31.97
N GLY A 226 -7.96 -15.19 31.54
CA GLY A 226 -8.79 -14.37 30.64
C GLY A 226 -9.29 -15.10 29.38
N LYS A 227 -8.59 -16.14 28.90
CA LYS A 227 -9.00 -16.94 27.73
C LYS A 227 -10.16 -17.89 28.02
N ASP A 228 -10.40 -18.22 29.27
CA ASP A 228 -11.43 -19.17 29.72
C ASP A 228 -12.81 -18.53 29.89
N PHE A 229 -12.90 -17.20 29.78
CA PHE A 229 -14.14 -16.44 29.80
C PHE A 229 -14.64 -16.16 28.38
N ASP A 230 -15.95 -16.07 28.20
CA ASP A 230 -16.55 -15.50 27.01
C ASP A 230 -16.39 -13.97 27.05
N SER A 231 -15.84 -13.40 25.98
CA SER A 231 -15.54 -11.96 25.94
C SER A 231 -16.78 -11.07 25.95
N THR A 232 -17.97 -11.60 25.64
CA THR A 232 -19.22 -10.82 25.51
C THR A 232 -20.21 -11.05 26.64
N THR A 233 -20.22 -12.23 27.26
CA THR A 233 -21.08 -12.52 28.42
C THR A 233 -20.32 -12.40 29.74
N GLY A 234 -18.99 -12.54 29.72
CA GLY A 234 -18.18 -12.65 30.94
C GLY A 234 -18.30 -14.01 31.64
N GLU A 235 -19.04 -14.96 31.07
CA GLU A 235 -19.23 -16.27 31.67
C GLU A 235 -18.04 -17.18 31.45
N LEU A 236 -17.76 -18.05 32.42
CA LEU A 236 -16.72 -19.07 32.31
C LEU A 236 -17.16 -20.14 31.31
N LYS A 237 -16.57 -20.13 30.10
CA LYS A 237 -16.90 -21.09 29.04
C LYS A 237 -16.19 -22.44 29.22
N ASN A 238 -15.05 -22.46 29.91
CA ASN A 238 -14.30 -23.67 30.16
C ASN A 238 -14.68 -24.28 31.53
N LYS A 239 -15.45 -25.36 31.52
CA LYS A 239 -15.89 -26.04 32.76
C LYS A 239 -14.80 -26.88 33.43
N LYS A 240 -13.61 -26.99 32.83
CA LYS A 240 -12.47 -27.77 33.37
C LYS A 240 -11.45 -26.92 34.11
N VAL A 241 -11.76 -25.64 34.34
CA VAL A 241 -10.91 -24.73 35.11
C VAL A 241 -11.66 -24.22 36.33
N MET A 242 -10.92 -23.87 37.36
CA MET A 242 -11.43 -23.28 38.59
C MET A 242 -11.21 -21.77 38.55
N MET A 243 -12.26 -21.00 38.81
CA MET A 243 -12.13 -19.58 39.08
C MET A 243 -11.91 -19.40 40.58
N LEU A 244 -10.80 -18.78 40.98
CA LEU A 244 -10.58 -18.38 42.37
C LEU A 244 -11.38 -17.12 42.66
N SER A 245 -12.13 -17.14 43.76
CA SER A 245 -12.70 -15.94 44.36
C SER A 245 -11.65 -15.17 45.15
N GLU A 246 -11.93 -13.89 45.44
CA GLU A 246 -11.06 -13.07 46.29
C GLU A 246 -10.81 -13.73 47.65
N THR A 247 -11.87 -14.24 48.28
CA THR A 247 -11.79 -14.92 49.58
C THR A 247 -10.92 -16.17 49.52
N GLN A 248 -10.98 -16.93 48.42
CA GLN A 248 -10.11 -18.10 48.23
C GLN A 248 -8.65 -17.72 47.98
N ALA A 249 -8.39 -16.57 47.36
CA ALA A 249 -7.04 -16.07 47.13
C ALA A 249 -6.40 -15.44 48.36
N GLN A 250 -7.22 -14.97 49.32
CA GLN A 250 -6.77 -14.37 50.59
C GLN A 250 -6.65 -15.37 51.76
N ALA A 251 -7.23 -16.56 51.63
CA ALA A 251 -7.20 -17.63 52.65
C ALA A 251 -5.87 -18.39 52.65
#